data_AF-A0A645H7P2-F1
#
_entry.id   AF-A0A645H7P2-F1
#
_cell.length_a   1.000
_cell.length_b   1.000
_cell.length_c   1.000
_cell.angle_alpha   90.00
_cell.angle_beta   90.00
_cell.angle_gamma   90.00
#
_symmetry.space_group_name_H-M   'P 1'
#
loop_
_entity.id
_entity.type
_entity.pdbx_description
1 polymer ?
#
loop_
_entity_poly.entity_id
_entity_poly.type
_entity_poly.pdbx_seq_one_letter_code
_entity_poly.pdbx_strand_id
1 'polypeptide(L)'
;MARKAKTADGLTETEKIEQKELRQQYLRSFRSSFDDILLNSKVVDPKGNDITPKKLVEAQKDKRRTDVKNILGGKNVVHLHPEDADKK
;
A
#
# COMPACT_ATOMS: atom_id res chain seq x y z
N MET A 1 -6.63 -13.85 -20.28
CA MET A 1 -7.28 -13.06 -21.37
C MET A 1 -6.34 -12.18 -22.20
N ALA A 2 -5.17 -11.72 -21.71
CA ALA A 2 -4.30 -10.81 -22.46
C ALA A 2 -3.68 -11.38 -23.76
N ARG A 3 -3.47 -12.70 -23.83
CA ARG A 3 -2.98 -13.38 -25.03
C ARG A 3 -4.07 -13.58 -26.08
N LYS A 4 -5.28 -13.98 -25.66
CA LYS A 4 -6.47 -14.13 -26.52
C LYS A 4 -6.91 -12.80 -27.16
N ALA A 5 -6.78 -11.68 -26.44
CA ALA A 5 -7.04 -10.35 -26.99
C ALA A 5 -6.18 -10.00 -28.23
N LYS A 6 -5.05 -10.70 -28.45
CA LYS A 6 -4.10 -10.43 -29.53
C LYS A 6 -4.25 -11.40 -30.71
N THR A 7 -5.20 -12.34 -30.67
CA THR A 7 -5.47 -13.27 -31.78
C THR A 7 -6.48 -12.67 -32.76
N ALA A 8 -6.55 -13.21 -33.98
CA ALA A 8 -7.47 -12.73 -35.03
C ALA A 8 -8.95 -12.78 -34.58
N ASP A 9 -9.34 -13.80 -33.81
CA ASP A 9 -10.70 -13.95 -33.27
C ASP A 9 -11.03 -12.96 -32.13
N GLY A 10 -10.01 -12.36 -31.51
CA GLY A 10 -10.17 -11.38 -30.44
C GLY A 10 -10.89 -11.88 -29.18
N LEU A 11 -11.45 -10.92 -28.42
CA LEU A 11 -12.31 -11.16 -27.26
C LEU A 11 -13.76 -10.91 -27.67
N THR A 12 -14.67 -11.78 -27.24
CA THR A 12 -16.10 -11.51 -27.32
C THR A 12 -16.47 -10.35 -26.39
N GLU A 13 -17.66 -9.75 -26.56
CA GLU A 13 -18.12 -8.67 -25.67
C GLU A 13 -18.17 -9.09 -24.19
N THR A 14 -18.59 -10.34 -23.91
CA THR A 14 -18.59 -10.90 -22.55
C THR A 14 -17.18 -11.01 -21.98
N GLU A 15 -16.21 -11.47 -22.78
CA GLU A 15 -14.82 -11.58 -22.35
C GLU A 15 -14.13 -10.22 -22.20
N LYS A 16 -14.54 -9.20 -22.96
CA LYS A 16 -14.06 -7.82 -22.76
C LYS A 16 -14.53 -7.26 -21.43
N ILE A 17 -15.78 -7.53 -21.03
CA ILE A 17 -16.32 -7.14 -19.73
C ILE A 17 -15.53 -7.82 -18.61
N GLU A 18 -15.37 -9.15 -18.69
CA GLU A 18 -14.61 -9.91 -17.70
C GLU A 18 -13.14 -9.44 -17.63
N GLN A 19 -12.50 -9.20 -18.78
CA GLN A 19 -11.15 -8.65 -18.82
C GLN A 19 -11.07 -7.29 -18.12
N LYS A 20 -12.06 -6.41 -18.30
CA LYS A 20 -12.12 -5.11 -17.65
C LYS A 20 -12.23 -5.26 -16.13
N GLU A 21 -13.10 -6.16 -15.66
CA GLU A 21 -13.27 -6.45 -14.23
C GLU A 21 -11.99 -6.98 -13.60
N LEU A 22 -11.34 -7.97 -14.25
CA LEU A 22 -10.06 -8.53 -13.82
C LEU A 22 -8.96 -7.47 -13.76
N ARG A 23 -8.90 -6.56 -14.76
CA ARG A 23 -7.93 -5.46 -14.75
C ARG A 23 -8.20 -4.46 -13.65
N GLN A 24 -9.46 -4.14 -13.37
CA GLN A 24 -9.81 -3.28 -12.26
C GLN A 24 -9.43 -3.91 -10.92
N GLN A 25 -9.68 -5.20 -10.74
CA GLN A 25 -9.28 -5.93 -9.53
C GLN A 25 -7.76 -5.91 -9.34
N TYR A 26 -6.99 -6.23 -10.38
CA TYR A 26 -5.54 -6.14 -10.35
C TYR A 26 -5.06 -4.74 -10.00
N LEU A 27 -5.62 -3.70 -10.63
CA LEU A 27 -5.22 -2.31 -10.37
C LEU A 27 -5.55 -1.86 -8.95
N ARG A 28 -6.64 -2.37 -8.33
CA ARG A 28 -6.94 -2.09 -6.92
C ARG A 28 -5.87 -2.70 -6.01
N SER A 29 -5.55 -3.98 -6.21
CA SER A 29 -4.51 -4.66 -5.42
C SER A 29 -3.14 -4.02 -5.62
N PHE A 30 -2.78 -3.70 -6.86
CA PHE A 30 -1.52 -3.03 -7.19
C PHE A 30 -1.40 -1.65 -6.52
N ARG A 31 -2.46 -0.83 -6.57
CA ARG A 31 -2.48 0.48 -5.90
C ARG A 31 -2.27 0.35 -4.39
N SER A 32 -2.98 -0.59 -3.76
CA SER A 32 -2.80 -0.85 -2.32
C SER A 32 -1.36 -1.19 -1.97
N SER A 33 -0.72 -2.09 -2.72
CA SER A 33 0.68 -2.45 -2.47
C SER A 33 1.63 -1.29 -2.76
N PHE A 34 1.31 -0.44 -3.74
CA PHE A 34 2.12 0.73 -4.07
C PHE A 34 2.02 1.82 -3.00
N ASP A 35 0.87 2.00 -2.37
CA ASP A 35 0.69 2.93 -1.26
C ASP A 35 1.64 2.60 -0.10
N ASP A 36 1.81 1.31 0.23
CA ASP A 36 2.76 0.86 1.25
C ASP A 36 4.21 1.21 0.89
N ILE A 37 4.59 1.08 -0.39
CA ILE A 37 5.93 1.47 -0.87
C ILE A 37 6.12 2.98 -0.74
N LEU A 38 5.14 3.77 -1.16
CA LEU A 38 5.20 5.23 -1.08
C LEU A 38 5.31 5.71 0.38
N LEU A 39 4.56 5.11 1.29
CA LEU A 39 4.57 5.48 2.70
C LEU A 39 5.89 5.17 3.41
N ASN A 40 6.75 4.35 2.80
CA ASN A 40 8.05 3.98 3.37
C ASN A 40 9.25 4.44 2.53
N SER A 41 9.03 5.20 1.46
CA SER A 41 10.08 5.67 0.56
C SER A 41 10.25 7.19 0.59
N LYS A 42 11.40 7.63 0.08
CA LYS A 42 11.81 9.01 -0.08
C LYS A 42 12.20 9.24 -1.54
N VAL A 43 11.76 10.35 -2.13
CA VAL A 43 12.10 10.70 -3.50
C VAL A 43 13.13 11.81 -3.49
N VAL A 44 14.27 11.57 -4.15
CA VAL A 44 15.36 12.54 -4.28
C VAL A 44 15.59 12.87 -5.74
N ASP A 45 15.95 14.12 -6.02
CA ASP A 45 16.35 14.54 -7.37
C ASP A 45 17.80 14.09 -7.67
N PRO A 46 18.26 14.17 -8.93
CA PRO A 46 19.64 13.81 -9.29
C PRO A 46 20.72 14.66 -8.61
N LYS A 47 20.37 15.82 -8.02
CA LYS A 47 21.27 16.70 -7.25
C LYS A 47 21.28 16.34 -5.76
N GLY A 48 20.47 15.37 -5.32
CA GLY A 48 20.36 14.92 -3.94
C GLY A 48 19.34 15.68 -3.09
N ASN A 49 18.56 16.60 -3.65
CA ASN A 49 17.53 17.32 -2.91
C ASN A 49 16.32 16.41 -2.67
N ASP A 50 15.78 16.45 -1.45
CA ASP A 50 14.52 15.78 -1.12
C ASP A 50 13.35 16.49 -1.80
N ILE A 51 12.76 15.81 -2.79
CA ILE A 51 11.59 16.28 -3.53
C ILE A 51 10.36 15.43 -3.22
N THR A 52 10.36 14.72 -2.08
CA THR A 52 9.21 13.93 -1.65
C THR A 52 7.97 14.84 -1.57
N PRO A 53 6.88 14.53 -2.30
CA PRO A 53 5.70 15.41 -2.34
C PRO A 53 5.13 15.69 -0.94
N LYS A 54 4.75 16.94 -0.66
CA LYS A 54 4.25 17.35 0.67
C LYS A 54 3.10 16.48 1.19
N LYS A 55 2.15 16.15 0.30
CA LYS A 55 1.01 15.27 0.63
C LYS A 55 1.45 13.88 1.09
N LEU A 56 2.51 13.33 0.51
CA LEU A 56 3.06 12.04 0.90
C LEU A 56 3.72 12.13 2.28
N VAL A 57 4.48 13.20 2.53
CA VAL A 57 5.10 13.45 3.84
C VAL A 57 4.05 13.58 4.95
N GLU A 58 2.92 14.24 4.68
CA GLU A 58 1.79 14.34 5.60
C GLU A 58 1.17 12.97 5.90
N ALA A 59 0.85 12.20 4.86
CA ALA A 59 0.30 10.84 5.02
C ALA A 59 1.23 9.92 5.83
N GLN A 60 2.54 10.01 5.60
CA GLN A 60 3.54 9.28 6.37
C GLN A 60 3.56 9.70 7.85
N LYS A 61 3.41 11.00 8.15
CA LYS A 61 3.33 11.50 9.54
C LYS A 61 2.08 10.99 10.24
N ASP A 62 0.94 10.99 9.57
CA ASP A 62 -0.33 10.55 10.14
C ASP A 62 -0.34 9.05 10.43
N LYS A 63 0.26 8.25 9.53
CA LYS A 63 0.48 6.82 9.79
C LYS A 63 1.34 6.62 11.03
N ARG A 64 2.50 7.28 11.13
CA ARG A 64 3.37 7.19 12.32
C ARG A 64 2.66 7.62 13.60
N ARG A 65 1.88 8.70 13.56
CA ARG A 65 1.07 9.15 14.72
C ARG A 65 0.06 8.10 15.15
N THR A 66 -0.59 7.44 14.19
CA THR A 66 -1.57 6.39 14.45
C THR A 66 -0.89 5.16 15.07
N ASP A 67 0.25 4.75 14.52
CA ASP A 67 1.06 3.64 15.02
C ASP A 67 1.50 3.89 16.46
N VAL A 68 2.03 5.09 16.75
CA VAL A 68 2.42 5.49 18.13
C VAL A 68 1.23 5.52 19.08
N LYS A 69 0.08 6.06 18.66
CA LYS A 69 -1.15 6.06 19.48
C LYS A 69 -1.62 4.65 19.81
N ASN A 70 -1.49 3.70 18.88
CA ASN A 70 -1.87 2.31 19.12
C ASN A 70 -0.94 1.61 20.11
N ILE A 71 0.37 1.94 20.08
CA ILE A 71 1.36 1.42 21.03
C ILE A 71 1.13 2.00 22.43
N LEU A 72 1.06 3.32 22.55
CA LEU A 72 0.87 4.01 23.84
C LEU A 72 -0.52 3.77 24.44
N GLY A 73 -1.53 3.58 23.58
CA GLY A 73 -2.91 3.28 23.96
C GLY A 73 -3.17 1.81 24.30
N GLY A 74 -2.13 0.99 24.43
CA GLY A 74 -2.22 -0.36 24.98
C GLY A 74 -2.79 -1.44 24.05
N LYS A 75 -3.05 -1.15 22.76
CA LYS A 75 -3.68 -2.13 21.85
C LYS A 75 -2.72 -3.20 21.33
N ASN A 76 -1.42 -2.91 21.28
CA ASN A 76 -0.37 -3.82 20.82
C ASN A 76 0.90 -3.67 21.69
N VAL A 77 0.79 -3.93 23.00
CA VAL A 77 1.99 -3.97 23.87
C VAL A 77 2.66 -5.33 23.69
N VAL A 78 3.80 -5.35 22.99
CA VAL A 78 4.68 -6.53 22.96
C VAL A 78 5.57 -6.45 24.20
N HIS A 79 5.31 -7.31 25.18
CA HIS A 79 6.15 -7.43 26.36
C HIS A 79 7.44 -8.15 25.96
N LEU A 80 8.58 -7.51 26.15
CA LEU A 80 9.91 -8.07 25.84
C LEU A 80 10.21 -9.30 26.70
N HIS A 81 9.64 -9.36 27.90
CA HIS A 81 9.63 -10.51 28.78
C HIS A 81 8.19 -10.82 29.23
N PRO A 82 7.75 -12.09 29.19
CA PRO A 82 6.39 -12.47 29.57
C PRO A 82 6.04 -12.12 31.04
N GLU A 83 7.04 -12.01 31.92
CA GLU A 83 6.93 -11.67 33.34
C GLU A 83 6.48 -10.21 33.61
N ASP A 84 6.61 -9.31 32.62
CA ASP A 84 6.28 -7.89 32.78
C ASP A 84 4.82 -7.56 32.41
N ALA A 85 4.04 -8.53 31.93
CA ALA A 85 2.62 -8.35 31.61
C ALA A 85 1.74 -8.19 32.85
N ASP A 86 2.17 -8.73 34.00
CA ASP A 86 1.39 -8.79 35.24
C ASP A 86 1.75 -7.69 36.26
N LYS A 87 2.74 -6.84 35.97
CA LYS A 87 3.09 -5.67 36.80
C LYS A 87 2.17 -4.49 36.46
N LYS A 88 0.94 -4.55 36.97
CA LYS A 88 0.06 -3.37 37.07
C LYS A 88 0.37 -2.53 38.29
#